data_AF-A0A518E3F0-F1
#
_entry.id   AF-A0A518E3F0-F1
#
_cell.length_a   1.000
_cell.length_b   1.000
_cell.length_c   1.000
_cell.angle_alpha   90.00
_cell.angle_beta   90.00
_cell.angle_gamma   90.00
#
_symmetry.space_group_name_H-M   'P 1'
#
loop_
_entity.id
_entity.type
_entity.pdbx_description
1 polymer ?
#
loop_
_entity_poly.entity_id
_entity_poly.type
_entity_poly.pdbx_seq_one_letter_code
_entity_poly.pdbx_strand_id
1 'polypeptide(L)'
;MEFGGFQEAFSRESGGVPSTPAATPLRRRKTVFQKLMFWGANAIVVPLVGACCLCVGGEGLRRLMPIFQMRLYKLPLPGIGLLRGYDGWNRLDLSLLFAFALFVAVTFLWIRLFRGLLGGKFAAQRSSNPILFYLVATIAGLILVGDGVLFYFGLASQANESWTVTPSYIPAGATAVYMAALALLGMWHADYAHSESL
;
A
#
# COMPACT_ATOMS: atom_id res chain seq x y z
N MET A 1 48.97 -21.89 14.71
CA MET A 1 48.90 -20.50 14.19
C MET A 1 47.52 -19.97 14.56
N GLU A 2 47.44 -19.31 15.70
CA GLU A 2 46.18 -18.80 16.25
C GLU A 2 45.93 -17.38 15.73
N PHE A 3 44.73 -17.17 15.17
CA PHE A 3 44.23 -15.87 14.72
C PHE A 3 43.78 -15.03 15.93
N GLY A 4 44.73 -14.55 16.72
CA GLY A 4 44.49 -13.71 17.90
C GLY A 4 44.41 -12.20 17.64
N GLY A 5 44.39 -11.74 16.39
CA GLY A 5 44.71 -10.33 16.08
C GLY A 5 43.55 -9.37 15.78
N PHE A 6 42.32 -9.84 15.52
CA PHE A 6 41.27 -8.95 14.99
C PHE A 6 40.27 -8.46 16.03
N GLN A 7 40.03 -9.24 17.09
CA GLN A 7 39.01 -8.91 18.11
C GLN A 7 39.53 -7.91 19.16
N GLU A 8 40.85 -7.89 19.39
CA GLU A 8 41.52 -6.93 20.27
C GLU A 8 41.57 -5.51 19.69
N ALA A 9 41.59 -5.36 18.35
CA ALA A 9 41.60 -4.05 17.70
C ALA A 9 40.31 -3.25 17.92
N PHE A 10 39.17 -3.90 18.10
CA PHE A 10 37.87 -3.25 18.33
C PHE A 10 37.49 -3.09 19.81
N SER A 11 38.32 -3.60 20.74
CA SER A 11 38.01 -3.58 22.16
C SER A 11 38.54 -2.32 22.88
N ARG A 12 39.44 -1.56 22.24
CA ARG A 12 40.16 -0.42 22.83
C ARG A 12 39.46 0.95 22.74
N GLU A 13 38.33 1.07 22.06
CA GLU A 13 37.59 2.34 21.91
C GLU A 13 36.40 2.48 22.89
N SER A 14 36.38 1.70 23.97
CA SER A 14 35.42 1.83 25.08
C SER A 14 35.88 2.82 26.16
N GLY A 15 36.70 3.80 25.78
CA GLY A 15 37.11 4.92 26.63
C GLY A 15 36.05 6.02 26.66
N GLY A 16 35.05 5.86 27.53
CA GLY A 16 34.31 6.96 28.17
C GLY A 16 33.98 8.18 27.31
N VAL A 17 33.35 8.00 26.14
CA VAL A 17 32.67 9.13 25.50
C VAL A 17 31.49 9.48 26.41
N PRO A 18 31.41 10.70 26.97
CA PRO A 18 30.24 11.12 27.74
C PRO A 18 29.04 10.88 26.85
N SER A 19 28.12 10.02 27.31
CA SER A 19 26.88 9.71 26.61
C SER A 19 26.19 11.04 26.34
N THR A 20 26.35 11.52 25.11
CA THR A 20 25.67 12.73 24.65
C THR A 20 24.21 12.42 24.90
N PRO A 21 23.50 13.19 25.76
CA PRO A 21 22.15 12.86 26.15
C PRO A 21 21.36 12.67 24.86
N ALA A 22 20.91 11.44 24.64
CA ALA A 22 20.24 11.06 23.41
C ALA A 22 19.14 12.09 23.18
N ALA A 23 19.29 12.91 22.13
CA ALA A 23 18.43 14.05 21.90
C ALA A 23 16.99 13.57 21.98
N THR A 24 16.28 14.00 23.02
CA THR A 24 14.92 13.58 23.26
C THR A 24 14.11 13.98 22.03
N PRO A 25 13.46 13.04 21.34
CA PRO A 25 12.69 13.39 20.14
C PRO A 25 11.67 14.45 20.52
N LEU A 26 11.73 15.61 19.85
CA LEU A 26 10.80 16.70 20.10
C LEU A 26 9.40 16.25 19.68
N ARG A 27 8.58 15.97 20.68
CA ARG A 27 7.17 15.57 20.55
C ARG A 27 6.33 16.69 19.93
N ARG A 28 6.20 16.71 18.60
CA ARG A 28 5.40 17.71 17.90
C ARG A 28 3.92 17.39 18.04
N ARG A 29 3.25 17.97 19.06
CA ARG A 29 1.78 17.88 19.17
C ARG A 29 1.12 18.55 17.95
N LYS A 30 0.31 17.79 17.24
CA LYS A 30 -0.53 18.29 16.16
C LYS A 30 -1.69 19.13 16.69
N THR A 31 -2.00 20.20 15.96
CA THR A 31 -3.19 21.00 16.25
C THR A 31 -4.46 20.23 15.88
N VAL A 32 -5.56 20.47 16.60
CA VAL A 32 -6.86 19.84 16.31
C VAL A 32 -7.29 20.12 14.86
N PHE A 33 -6.99 21.33 14.36
CA PHE A 33 -7.21 21.72 12.97
C PHE A 33 -6.49 20.81 11.96
N GLN A 34 -5.23 20.45 12.20
CA GLN A 34 -4.49 19.52 11.34
C GLN A 34 -5.11 18.12 11.33
N LYS A 35 -5.63 17.65 12.48
CA LYS A 35 -6.33 16.36 12.54
C LYS A 35 -7.62 16.42 11.74
N LEU A 36 -8.41 17.47 11.91
CA LEU A 36 -9.69 17.64 11.22
C LEU A 36 -9.48 17.78 9.71
N MET A 37 -8.48 18.55 9.27
CA MET A 37 -8.11 18.70 7.87
C MET A 37 -7.67 17.36 7.25
N PHE A 38 -6.87 16.56 7.97
CA PHE A 38 -6.43 15.24 7.50
C PHE A 38 -7.59 14.27 7.33
N TRP A 39 -8.48 14.18 8.32
CA TRP A 39 -9.66 13.31 8.23
C TRP A 39 -10.66 13.79 7.18
N GLY A 40 -10.87 15.11 7.06
CA GLY A 40 -11.72 15.69 6.02
C GLY A 40 -11.21 15.42 4.62
N ALA A 41 -9.91 15.61 4.37
CA ALA A 41 -9.30 15.28 3.08
C ALA A 41 -9.40 13.79 2.75
N ASN A 42 -9.16 12.90 3.73
CA ASN A 42 -9.31 11.46 3.52
C ASN A 42 -10.76 11.04 3.26
N ALA A 43 -11.73 11.68 3.90
CA ALA A 43 -13.15 11.40 3.67
C ALA A 43 -13.59 11.71 2.23
N ILE A 44 -12.84 12.51 1.47
CA ILE A 44 -13.13 12.83 0.07
C ILE A 44 -12.22 12.04 -0.88
N VAL A 45 -10.91 12.04 -0.62
CA VAL A 45 -9.91 11.43 -1.50
C VAL A 45 -10.03 9.91 -1.52
N VAL A 46 -10.17 9.28 -0.34
CA VAL A 46 -10.22 7.81 -0.24
C VAL A 46 -11.42 7.21 -0.97
N PRO A 47 -12.67 7.68 -0.82
CA PRO A 47 -13.78 7.09 -1.57
C PRO A 47 -13.70 7.34 -3.07
N LEU A 48 -13.18 8.50 -3.50
CA LEU A 48 -13.03 8.82 -4.92
C LEU A 48 -11.97 7.93 -5.57
N VAL A 49 -10.77 7.88 -4.99
CA VAL A 49 -9.69 6.99 -5.44
C VAL A 49 -10.11 5.54 -5.33
N GLY A 50 -10.74 5.15 -4.22
CA GLY A 50 -11.26 3.80 -3.99
C GLY A 50 -12.25 3.39 -5.06
N ALA A 51 -13.25 4.22 -5.39
CA ALA A 51 -14.20 3.92 -6.45
C ALA A 51 -13.52 3.72 -7.82
N CYS A 52 -12.56 4.59 -8.18
CA CYS A 52 -11.78 4.43 -9.41
C CYS A 52 -10.99 3.11 -9.41
N CYS A 53 -10.29 2.80 -8.32
CA CYS A 53 -9.51 1.57 -8.17
C CYS A 53 -10.38 0.32 -8.23
N LEU A 54 -11.57 0.36 -7.62
CA LEU A 54 -12.52 -0.75 -7.64
C LEU A 54 -13.05 -1.03 -9.05
N CYS A 55 -13.42 0.03 -9.77
CA CYS A 55 -13.92 -0.11 -11.13
C CYS A 55 -12.85 -0.65 -12.09
N VAL A 56 -11.64 -0.07 -12.06
CA VAL A 56 -10.54 -0.46 -12.94
C VAL A 56 -9.94 -1.81 -12.51
N GLY A 57 -9.65 -1.98 -11.22
CA GLY A 57 -9.07 -3.21 -10.67
C GLY A 57 -10.04 -4.40 -10.74
N GLY A 58 -11.34 -4.18 -10.56
CA GLY A 58 -12.36 -5.20 -10.80
C GLY A 58 -12.33 -5.68 -12.23
N GLU A 59 -12.26 -4.77 -13.21
CA GLU A 59 -12.15 -5.14 -14.62
C GLU A 59 -10.83 -5.88 -14.94
N GLY A 60 -9.70 -5.42 -14.39
CA GLY A 60 -8.42 -6.12 -14.50
C GLY A 60 -8.48 -7.55 -13.97
N LEU A 61 -9.10 -7.76 -12.80
CA LEU A 61 -9.30 -9.09 -12.22
C LEU A 61 -10.20 -9.98 -13.08
N ARG A 62 -11.30 -9.44 -13.61
CA ARG A 62 -12.20 -10.19 -14.52
C ARG A 62 -11.49 -10.67 -15.77
N ARG A 63 -10.51 -9.91 -16.26
CA ARG A 63 -9.72 -10.23 -17.45
C ARG A 63 -8.61 -11.25 -17.19
N LEU A 64 -7.93 -11.15 -16.05
CA LEU A 64 -6.88 -12.10 -15.68
C LEU A 64 -7.44 -13.47 -15.28
N MET A 65 -8.56 -13.49 -14.56
CA MET A 65 -9.13 -14.70 -13.99
C MET A 65 -10.66 -14.67 -14.12
N PRO A 66 -11.24 -15.37 -15.12
CA PRO A 66 -12.67 -15.36 -15.40
C PRO A 66 -13.54 -15.81 -14.22
N ILE A 67 -12.99 -16.59 -13.29
CA ILE A 67 -13.69 -17.03 -12.08
C ILE A 67 -14.18 -15.86 -11.22
N PHE A 68 -13.51 -14.71 -11.25
CA PHE A 68 -13.93 -13.51 -10.51
C PHE A 68 -15.16 -12.82 -11.10
N GLN A 69 -15.59 -13.19 -12.30
CA GLN A 69 -16.86 -12.73 -12.89
C GLN A 69 -18.07 -13.40 -12.22
N MET A 70 -17.85 -14.39 -11.35
CA MET A 70 -18.93 -15.04 -10.62
C MET A 70 -19.60 -14.05 -9.67
N ARG A 71 -20.94 -13.97 -9.77
CA ARG A 71 -21.73 -13.08 -8.93
C ARG A 71 -21.78 -13.60 -7.50
N LEU A 72 -21.75 -12.69 -6.52
CA LEU A 72 -21.60 -13.03 -5.11
C LEU A 72 -22.72 -13.94 -4.59
N TYR A 73 -23.94 -13.77 -5.12
CA TYR A 73 -25.10 -14.59 -4.73
C TYR A 73 -25.04 -16.05 -5.21
N LYS A 74 -24.12 -16.40 -6.11
CA LYS A 74 -23.92 -17.78 -6.56
C LYS A 74 -23.04 -18.59 -5.60
N LEU A 75 -22.47 -17.97 -4.57
CA LEU A 75 -21.66 -18.67 -3.57
C LEU A 75 -22.56 -19.53 -2.68
N PRO A 76 -22.19 -20.80 -2.39
CA PRO A 76 -22.96 -21.70 -1.55
C PRO A 76 -22.77 -21.37 -0.05
N LEU A 77 -23.07 -20.13 0.34
CA LEU A 77 -23.00 -19.65 1.71
C LEU A 77 -24.43 -19.46 2.27
N PRO A 78 -24.73 -20.03 3.45
CA PRO A 78 -26.05 -19.88 4.06
C PRO A 78 -26.35 -18.39 4.32
N GLY A 79 -27.54 -17.94 3.94
CA GLY A 79 -28.00 -16.56 4.14
C GLY A 79 -27.75 -15.58 2.98
N ILE A 80 -26.83 -15.86 2.05
CA ILE A 80 -26.56 -14.96 0.91
C ILE A 80 -27.72 -14.91 -0.08
N GLY A 81 -28.50 -16.00 -0.20
CA GLY A 81 -29.68 -16.03 -1.06
C GLY A 81 -30.73 -14.96 -0.75
N LEU A 82 -30.79 -14.48 0.50
CA LEU A 82 -31.70 -13.42 0.93
C LEU A 82 -31.34 -12.04 0.33
N LEU A 83 -30.06 -11.84 -0.01
CA LEU A 83 -29.57 -10.59 -0.63
C LEU A 83 -29.99 -10.45 -2.10
N ARG A 84 -30.53 -11.51 -2.71
CA ARG A 84 -31.03 -11.47 -4.09
C ARG A 84 -32.19 -10.48 -4.29
N GLY A 85 -32.94 -10.19 -3.23
CA GLY A 85 -34.06 -9.24 -3.26
C GLY A 85 -33.65 -7.75 -3.33
N TYR A 86 -32.36 -7.43 -3.16
CA TYR A 86 -31.86 -6.07 -3.27
C TYR A 86 -31.23 -5.81 -4.65
N ASP A 87 -31.78 -4.86 -5.41
CA ASP A 87 -31.36 -4.55 -6.78
C ASP A 87 -29.87 -4.17 -6.93
N GLY A 88 -29.25 -3.65 -5.87
CA GLY A 88 -27.81 -3.33 -5.87
C GLY A 88 -26.89 -4.55 -5.71
N TRP A 89 -27.32 -5.56 -4.96
CA TRP A 89 -26.48 -6.71 -4.60
C TRP A 89 -26.36 -7.74 -5.73
N ASN A 90 -27.30 -7.75 -6.67
CA ASN A 90 -27.25 -8.61 -7.85
C ASN A 90 -26.13 -8.20 -8.83
N ARG A 91 -25.63 -6.96 -8.73
CA ARG A 91 -24.53 -6.43 -9.55
C ARG A 91 -23.15 -6.58 -8.89
N LEU A 92 -23.11 -6.91 -7.59
CA LEU A 92 -21.85 -7.20 -6.89
C LEU A 92 -21.31 -8.55 -7.36
N ASP A 93 -20.16 -8.49 -8.01
CA ASP A 93 -19.39 -9.65 -8.37
C ASP A 93 -18.20 -9.87 -7.44
N LEU A 94 -17.64 -11.07 -7.50
CA LEU A 94 -16.49 -11.44 -6.70
C LEU A 94 -15.28 -10.55 -7.03
N SER A 95 -15.17 -10.07 -8.29
CA SER A 95 -14.09 -9.19 -8.73
C SER A 95 -14.04 -7.87 -7.96
N LEU A 96 -15.19 -7.21 -7.73
CA LEU A 96 -15.26 -5.96 -6.96
C LEU A 96 -14.83 -6.17 -5.51
N LEU A 97 -15.24 -7.29 -4.89
CA LEU A 97 -14.86 -7.62 -3.52
C LEU A 97 -13.36 -7.87 -3.40
N PHE A 98 -12.77 -8.61 -4.33
CA PHE A 98 -11.33 -8.86 -4.36
C PHE A 98 -10.52 -7.60 -4.71
N ALA A 99 -11.00 -6.78 -5.63
CA ALA A 99 -10.41 -5.48 -5.92
C ALA A 99 -10.40 -4.58 -4.68
N PHE A 100 -11.48 -4.60 -3.88
CA PHE A 100 -11.54 -3.88 -2.61
C PHE A 100 -10.54 -4.41 -1.60
N ALA A 101 -10.47 -5.73 -1.42
CA ALA A 101 -9.51 -6.35 -0.52
C ALA A 101 -8.06 -6.04 -0.93
N LEU A 102 -7.76 -6.09 -2.23
CA LEU A 102 -6.45 -5.72 -2.78
C LEU A 102 -6.14 -4.24 -2.55
N PHE A 103 -7.08 -3.33 -2.82
CA PHE A 103 -6.91 -1.91 -2.58
C PHE A 103 -6.58 -1.62 -1.11
N VAL A 104 -7.31 -2.23 -0.17
CA VAL A 104 -7.04 -2.10 1.27
C VAL A 104 -5.67 -2.67 1.63
N ALA A 105 -5.32 -3.87 1.13
CA ALA A 105 -4.04 -4.51 1.38
C ALA A 105 -2.86 -3.67 0.85
N VAL A 106 -2.96 -3.17 -0.38
CA VAL A 106 -1.94 -2.32 -1.03
C VAL A 106 -1.79 -1.00 -0.28
N THR A 107 -2.90 -0.34 0.08
CA THR A 107 -2.87 0.90 0.87
C THR A 107 -2.18 0.67 2.22
N PHE A 108 -2.52 -0.41 2.93
CA PHE A 108 -1.91 -0.75 4.20
C PHE A 108 -0.42 -1.07 4.06
N LEU A 109 -0.06 -1.78 2.98
CA LEU A 109 1.32 -2.15 2.68
C LEU A 109 2.16 -0.90 2.37
N TRP A 110 1.64 0.05 1.60
CA TRP A 110 2.28 1.35 1.36
C TRP A 110 2.53 2.12 2.66
N ILE A 111 1.51 2.24 3.51
CA ILE A 111 1.64 2.91 4.81
C ILE A 111 2.73 2.24 5.64
N ARG A 112 2.78 0.91 5.68
CA ARG A 112 3.79 0.15 6.41
C ARG A 112 5.19 0.34 5.84
N LEU A 113 5.32 0.34 4.51
CA LEU A 113 6.58 0.54 3.81
C LEU A 113 7.16 1.93 4.11
N PHE A 114 6.37 3.00 3.94
CA PHE A 114 6.83 4.36 4.20
C PHE A 114 7.12 4.62 5.68
N ARG A 115 6.31 4.08 6.60
CA ARG A 115 6.64 4.12 8.04
C ARG A 115 7.96 3.42 8.35
N GLY A 116 8.30 2.37 7.60
CA GLY A 116 9.59 1.71 7.70
C GLY A 116 10.74 2.57 7.18
N LEU A 117 10.53 3.25 6.05
CA LEU A 117 11.53 4.11 5.39
C LEU A 117 11.82 5.41 6.17
N LEU A 118 10.82 6.02 6.80
CA LEU A 118 10.93 7.31 7.51
C LEU A 118 11.59 7.23 8.91
N GLY A 119 12.26 6.13 9.25
CA GLY A 119 13.02 6.02 10.51
C GLY A 119 12.33 5.26 11.64
N GLY A 120 11.35 4.42 11.33
CA GLY A 120 10.74 3.50 12.31
C GLY A 120 11.67 2.34 12.70
N LYS A 121 11.17 1.43 13.55
CA LYS A 121 11.85 0.19 13.99
C LYS A 121 12.50 -0.62 12.85
N PHE A 122 12.00 -0.48 11.62
CA PHE A 122 12.58 -1.09 10.41
C PHE A 122 13.95 -0.52 10.00
N ALA A 123 14.21 0.76 10.21
CA ALA A 123 15.52 1.35 9.93
C ALA A 123 16.57 0.80 10.91
N ALA A 124 16.21 0.63 12.19
CA ALA A 124 17.04 -0.05 13.17
C ALA A 124 17.16 -1.57 12.86
N GLN A 125 16.13 -2.18 12.29
CA GLN A 125 16.17 -3.58 11.88
C GLN A 125 17.07 -3.81 10.65
N ARG A 126 17.32 -2.80 9.81
CA ARG A 126 18.28 -2.88 8.70
C ARG A 126 19.70 -3.16 9.19
N SER A 127 20.10 -2.61 10.33
CA SER A 127 21.42 -2.87 10.92
C SER A 127 21.48 -4.19 11.68
N SER A 128 20.38 -4.60 12.34
CA SER A 128 20.32 -5.86 13.09
C SER A 128 20.14 -7.10 12.21
N ASN A 129 19.32 -7.03 11.15
CA ASN A 129 18.96 -8.16 10.30
C ASN A 129 18.66 -7.71 8.85
N PRO A 130 19.69 -7.48 8.01
CA PRO A 130 19.51 -6.93 6.66
C PRO A 130 18.73 -7.87 5.73
N ILE A 131 18.83 -9.19 5.90
CA ILE A 131 18.17 -10.19 5.05
C ILE A 131 16.64 -10.08 5.16
N LEU A 132 16.11 -10.00 6.39
CA LEU A 132 14.67 -9.84 6.62
C LEU A 132 14.15 -8.53 6.02
N PHE A 133 14.95 -7.46 6.08
CA PHE A 133 14.60 -6.19 5.47
C PHE A 133 14.45 -6.33 3.94
N TYR A 134 15.46 -6.89 3.26
CA TYR A 134 15.37 -7.08 1.81
C TYR A 134 14.23 -8.00 1.40
N LEU A 135 14.00 -9.10 2.13
CA LEU A 135 12.90 -10.02 1.84
C LEU A 135 11.54 -9.31 1.94
N VAL A 136 11.30 -8.54 2.99
CA VAL A 136 10.05 -7.77 3.16
C VAL A 136 9.91 -6.69 2.08
N ALA A 137 11.00 -5.98 1.77
CA ALA A 137 11.00 -4.96 0.71
C ALA A 137 10.74 -5.55 -0.68
N THR A 138 11.29 -6.73 -0.99
CA THR A 138 11.05 -7.43 -2.26
C THR A 138 9.62 -7.92 -2.36
N ILE A 139 9.05 -8.53 -1.30
CA ILE A 139 7.64 -8.95 -1.28
C ILE A 139 6.72 -7.75 -1.45
N ALA A 140 6.99 -6.66 -0.74
CA ALA A 140 6.29 -5.40 -0.90
C ALA A 140 6.35 -4.89 -2.36
N GLY A 141 7.55 -4.84 -2.94
CA GLY A 141 7.75 -4.41 -4.32
C GLY A 141 7.01 -5.28 -5.32
N LEU A 142 7.01 -6.61 -5.14
CA LEU A 142 6.27 -7.54 -6.01
C LEU A 142 4.76 -7.31 -5.94
N ILE A 143 4.21 -7.09 -4.74
CA ILE A 143 2.77 -6.79 -4.58
C ILE A 143 2.42 -5.48 -5.28
N LEU A 144 3.26 -4.45 -5.15
CA LEU A 144 3.06 -3.15 -5.80
C LEU A 144 3.14 -3.23 -7.33
N VAL A 145 4.11 -3.99 -7.86
CA VAL A 145 4.20 -4.24 -9.31
C VAL A 145 2.99 -5.03 -9.78
N GLY A 146 2.56 -6.05 -9.03
CA GLY A 146 1.36 -6.82 -9.34
C GLY A 146 0.09 -5.96 -9.41
N ASP A 147 -0.09 -5.05 -8.45
CA ASP A 147 -1.20 -4.09 -8.42
C ASP A 147 -1.15 -3.11 -9.62
N GLY A 148 0.03 -2.58 -9.94
CA GLY A 148 0.22 -1.75 -11.13
C GLY A 148 -0.10 -2.49 -12.43
N VAL A 149 0.29 -3.76 -12.55
CA VAL A 149 -0.03 -4.61 -13.71
C VAL A 149 -1.53 -4.89 -13.80
N LEU A 150 -2.19 -5.19 -12.67
CA LEU A 150 -3.64 -5.36 -12.59
C LEU A 150 -4.38 -4.10 -13.08
N PHE A 151 -3.95 -2.93 -12.61
CA PHE A 151 -4.53 -1.65 -13.00
C PHE A 151 -4.32 -1.35 -14.49
N TYR A 152 -3.11 -1.61 -15.01
CA TYR A 152 -2.81 -1.49 -16.43
C TYR A 152 -3.74 -2.35 -17.29
N PHE A 153 -3.91 -3.63 -16.94
CA PHE A 153 -4.79 -4.52 -17.69
C PHE A 153 -6.26 -4.08 -17.63
N GLY A 154 -6.72 -3.58 -16.47
CA GLY A 154 -8.07 -3.03 -16.32
C GLY A 154 -8.31 -1.79 -17.17
N LEU A 155 -7.32 -0.89 -17.28
CA LEU A 155 -7.42 0.27 -18.19
C LEU A 155 -7.31 -0.14 -19.65
N ALA A 156 -6.41 -1.06 -19.98
CA ALA A 156 -6.22 -1.53 -21.34
C ALA A 156 -7.49 -2.23 -21.87
N SER A 157 -8.21 -2.99 -21.04
CA SER A 157 -9.48 -3.59 -21.45
C SER A 157 -10.57 -2.55 -21.69
N GLN A 158 -10.69 -1.52 -20.84
CA GLN A 158 -11.65 -0.45 -21.05
C GLN A 158 -11.32 0.41 -22.28
N ALA A 159 -10.04 0.67 -22.53
CA ALA A 159 -9.58 1.42 -23.70
C ALA A 159 -9.92 0.72 -25.02
N ASN A 160 -9.92 -0.61 -25.03
CA ASN A 160 -10.27 -1.42 -26.20
C ASN A 160 -11.78 -1.53 -26.44
N GLU A 161 -12.61 -1.30 -25.42
CA GLU A 161 -14.08 -1.36 -25.50
C GLU A 161 -14.73 0.02 -25.69
N SER A 162 -13.97 1.10 -25.50
CA SER A 162 -14.48 2.47 -25.63
C SER A 162 -14.66 2.88 -27.10
N TRP A 163 -15.65 3.75 -27.33
CA TRP A 163 -16.03 4.27 -28.65
C TRP A 163 -14.99 5.23 -29.24
N THR A 164 -14.05 5.69 -28.42
CA THR A 164 -12.94 6.55 -28.82
C THR A 164 -11.65 5.75 -28.86
N VAL A 165 -10.96 5.79 -30.00
CA VAL A 165 -9.61 5.23 -30.16
C VAL A 165 -8.69 5.89 -29.15
N THR A 166 -8.46 5.18 -28.04
CA THR A 166 -7.61 5.65 -26.95
C THR A 166 -6.17 5.29 -27.30
N PRO A 167 -5.23 6.25 -27.41
CA PRO A 167 -3.84 5.93 -27.70
C PRO A 167 -3.23 4.90 -26.75
N SER A 168 -2.39 4.00 -27.30
CA SER A 168 -1.83 2.86 -26.56
C SER A 168 -0.92 3.24 -25.37
N TYR A 169 -0.41 4.47 -25.34
CA TYR A 169 0.40 4.98 -24.23
C TYR A 169 -0.43 5.44 -23.01
N ILE A 170 -1.75 5.66 -23.17
CA ILE A 170 -2.59 6.19 -22.09
C ILE A 170 -2.70 5.22 -20.90
N PRO A 171 -2.96 3.91 -21.07
CA PRO A 171 -3.02 2.99 -19.94
C PRO A 171 -1.71 2.94 -19.15
N ALA A 172 -0.56 2.97 -19.84
CA ALA A 172 0.76 3.00 -19.19
C ALA A 172 0.98 4.30 -18.40
N GLY A 173 0.68 5.46 -19.01
CA GLY A 173 0.80 6.75 -18.33
C GLY A 173 -0.13 6.88 -17.14
N ALA A 174 -1.39 6.48 -17.27
CA ALA A 174 -2.37 6.48 -16.19
C ALA A 174 -1.98 5.54 -15.05
N THR A 175 -1.39 4.37 -15.35
CA THR A 175 -0.86 3.45 -14.33
C THR A 175 0.32 4.07 -13.59
N ALA A 176 1.22 4.77 -14.28
CA ALA A 176 2.34 5.48 -13.63
C ALA A 176 1.84 6.59 -12.69
N VAL A 177 0.85 7.38 -13.15
CA VAL A 177 0.20 8.42 -12.33
C VAL A 177 -0.51 7.81 -11.12
N TYR A 178 -1.19 6.68 -11.31
CA TYR A 178 -1.84 5.93 -10.24
C TYR A 178 -0.84 5.48 -9.16
N MET A 179 0.26 4.84 -9.57
CA MET A 179 1.31 4.39 -8.65
C MET A 179 1.97 5.56 -7.92
N ALA A 180 2.20 6.67 -8.61
CA ALA A 180 2.73 7.89 -7.99
C ALA A 180 1.74 8.48 -6.97
N ALA A 181 0.45 8.53 -7.30
CA ALA A 181 -0.59 9.03 -6.39
C ALA A 181 -0.72 8.16 -5.14
N LEU A 182 -0.69 6.82 -5.29
CA LEU A 182 -0.66 5.91 -4.14
C LEU A 182 0.59 6.06 -3.29
N ALA A 183 1.76 6.25 -3.91
CA ALA A 183 3.00 6.50 -3.21
C ALA A 183 2.93 7.80 -2.39
N LEU A 184 2.42 8.89 -2.99
CA LEU A 184 2.22 10.17 -2.30
C LEU A 184 1.23 10.05 -1.14
N LEU A 185 0.12 9.32 -1.34
CA LEU A 185 -0.87 9.06 -0.30
C LEU A 185 -0.24 8.25 0.85
N GLY A 186 0.47 7.17 0.53
CA GLY A 186 1.20 6.37 1.52
C GLY A 186 2.22 7.19 2.32
N MET A 187 2.99 8.04 1.64
CA MET A 187 3.97 8.94 2.26
C MET A 187 3.29 9.95 3.19
N TRP A 188 2.20 10.59 2.74
CA TRP A 188 1.43 11.55 3.53
C TRP A 188 0.83 10.91 4.79
N HIS A 189 0.28 9.69 4.68
CA HIS A 189 -0.21 8.92 5.82
C HIS A 189 0.91 8.49 6.78
N ALA A 190 2.09 8.15 6.25
CA ALA A 190 3.23 7.78 7.06
C ALA A 190 3.79 8.98 7.84
N ASP A 191 3.92 10.14 7.20
CA ASP A 191 4.29 11.41 7.86
C ASP A 191 3.27 11.79 8.94
N TYR A 192 1.98 11.60 8.64
CA TYR A 192 0.95 11.84 9.64
C TYR A 192 1.08 10.90 10.85
N ALA A 193 1.39 9.62 10.65
CA ALA A 193 1.53 8.68 11.75
C ALA A 193 2.80 8.91 12.57
N HIS A 194 3.91 9.24 11.92
CA HIS A 194 5.20 9.42 12.58
C HIS A 194 5.20 10.60 13.55
N SER A 195 4.50 11.68 13.18
CA SER A 195 4.35 12.87 14.02
C SER A 195 3.50 12.67 15.28
N GLU A 196 2.75 11.57 15.43
CA GLU A 196 2.10 11.21 16.70
C GLU A 196 2.98 10.38 17.64
N SER A 197 4.01 9.72 17.08
CA SER A 197 4.89 8.79 17.81
C SER A 197 6.15 9.42 18.39
N LEU A 198 6.50 10.63 17.93
CA LEU A 198 7.47 11.51 18.59
C LEU A 198 6.81 12.16 19.80
#